data_AF-A0A4R8LJN9-F1
#
_entry.id   AF-A0A4R8LJN9-F1
#
_cell.length_a   1.000
_cell.length_b   1.000
_cell.length_c   1.000
_cell.angle_alpha   90.00
_cell.angle_beta   90.00
_cell.angle_gamma   90.00
#
_symmetry.space_group_name_H-M   'P 1'
#
loop_
_entity.id
_entity.type
_entity.pdbx_description
1 polymer ?
#
loop_
_entity_poly.entity_id
_entity_poly.type
_entity_poly.pdbx_seq_one_letter_code
_entity_poly.pdbx_strand_id
1 'polypeptide(L)'
;MSDVQHDSAEINQRRGRRERKRLAADLARAEAMVEAAGDDGIKLESADIAIIRAATGVVDRRVWSDAWETGFYDAIGRIEKSVHYPSYQVFKDMKSSDELLSHASLTGLPLASQDIEALTRARVARIERAWNTPIEAEYYAALNRISKGVQPVAAATAGKNAYHGARRAIRIYTLTAIFLTILVVGLSCLLFAVNQISDDVQRIVTINDSSAMALHNQLLSYQANIIEMRQTEEREIRKVAGSASQAHNRAQDTEEIVIAAHQKASGDLRQLSNSQPAIQIKHLLQEFATNNRQLYNDVTRTRGIGNALFLPVTNPYTEPHCPPAATWNSALAQAEHPPGASAPHVVNWICSNRQVRANLEIKIPIMDADRVTNDKDETLAPENVVDEGFQKIAAYQDIRAMAMYGREIVLSLVGAVTGFILPVLYAWLGASAAILRKIRIETETSTFHPEYSKVANRAHITCAVIVGIAIGLFSDLVQGGKNISPLAVAFIAGYASDKFFYFVDRLVDVIFPARAQVKPETPQVAAPAAAGAAAAVRARPEG
;
A
#
# COMPACT_ATOMS: atom_id res chain seq x y z
N MET A 1 -35.03 -24.90 -10.67
CA MET A 1 -35.36 -25.79 -9.53
C MET A 1 -34.16 -26.59 -9.03
N SER A 2 -33.23 -26.98 -9.91
CA SER A 2 -31.97 -27.66 -9.55
C SER A 2 -31.01 -26.83 -8.67
N ASP A 3 -30.89 -25.52 -8.90
CA ASP A 3 -29.99 -24.67 -8.10
C ASP A 3 -30.44 -24.49 -6.64
N VAL A 4 -31.75 -24.44 -6.40
CA VAL A 4 -32.31 -24.28 -5.04
C VAL A 4 -32.09 -25.54 -4.17
N GLN A 5 -32.07 -26.73 -4.77
CA GLN A 5 -31.75 -27.98 -4.08
C GLN A 5 -30.26 -28.09 -3.74
N HIS A 6 -29.38 -27.52 -4.57
CA HIS A 6 -27.93 -27.52 -4.31
C HIS A 6 -27.57 -26.60 -3.14
N ASP A 7 -28.14 -25.39 -3.11
CA ASP A 7 -27.91 -24.43 -2.01
C ASP A 7 -28.39 -24.96 -0.66
N SER A 8 -29.54 -25.65 -0.63
CA SER A 8 -30.11 -26.21 0.59
C SER A 8 -29.22 -27.31 1.20
N ALA A 9 -28.60 -28.14 0.36
CA ALA A 9 -27.69 -29.19 0.80
C ALA A 9 -26.39 -28.60 1.37
N GLU A 10 -25.84 -27.55 0.74
CA GLU A 10 -24.62 -26.90 1.21
C GLU A 10 -24.83 -26.16 2.55
N ILE A 11 -25.97 -25.49 2.72
CA ILE A 11 -26.34 -24.82 3.98
C ILE A 11 -26.43 -25.83 5.13
N ASN A 12 -27.08 -26.97 4.91
CA ASN A 12 -27.20 -28.03 5.91
C ASN A 12 -25.83 -28.62 6.29
N GLN A 13 -24.94 -28.78 5.31
CA GLN A 13 -23.58 -29.28 5.57
C GLN A 13 -22.73 -28.27 6.35
N ARG A 14 -22.84 -26.97 6.03
CA ARG A 14 -22.15 -25.88 6.76
C ARG A 14 -22.66 -25.76 8.19
N ARG A 15 -23.98 -25.87 8.41
CA ARG A 15 -24.60 -25.86 9.75
C ARG A 15 -24.09 -27.02 10.60
N GLY A 16 -24.12 -28.24 10.08
CA GLY A 16 -23.61 -29.42 10.78
C GLY A 16 -22.12 -29.33 11.11
N ARG A 17 -21.29 -28.70 10.26
CA ARG A 17 -19.85 -28.46 10.58
C ARG A 17 -19.68 -27.47 11.73
N ARG A 18 -20.50 -26.41 11.82
CA ARG A 18 -20.42 -25.42 12.91
C ARG A 18 -20.86 -26.02 14.23
N GLU A 19 -21.96 -26.76 14.24
CA GLU A 19 -22.50 -27.45 15.43
C GLU A 19 -21.48 -28.46 15.98
N ARG A 20 -20.85 -29.26 15.12
CA ARG A 20 -19.76 -30.19 15.52
C ARG A 20 -18.57 -29.48 16.15
N LYS A 21 -18.12 -28.36 15.57
CA LYS A 21 -16.99 -27.60 16.11
C LYS A 21 -17.33 -27.03 17.49
N ARG A 22 -18.56 -26.56 17.68
CA ARG A 22 -19.04 -26.07 18.97
C ARG A 22 -19.08 -27.20 20.00
N LEU A 23 -19.67 -28.33 19.64
CA LEU A 23 -19.78 -29.48 20.52
C LEU A 23 -18.43 -30.06 20.93
N ALA A 24 -17.50 -30.21 19.98
CA ALA A 24 -16.14 -30.66 20.28
C ALA A 24 -15.42 -29.69 21.24
N ALA A 25 -15.67 -28.38 21.12
CA ALA A 25 -15.13 -27.38 22.04
C ALA A 25 -15.78 -27.47 23.44
N ASP A 26 -17.09 -27.70 23.51
CA ASP A 26 -17.82 -27.89 24.77
C ASP A 26 -17.39 -29.19 25.48
N LEU A 27 -17.17 -30.28 24.74
CA LEU A 27 -16.63 -31.53 25.26
C LEU A 27 -15.21 -31.36 25.80
N ALA A 28 -14.32 -30.74 25.04
CA ALA A 28 -12.96 -30.46 25.50
C ALA A 28 -12.96 -29.59 26.77
N ARG A 29 -13.90 -28.64 26.89
CA ARG A 29 -14.10 -27.85 28.11
C ARG A 29 -14.57 -28.74 29.27
N ALA A 30 -15.52 -29.64 29.03
CA ALA A 30 -16.06 -30.54 30.04
C ALA A 30 -15.00 -31.52 30.57
N GLU A 31 -14.20 -32.12 29.68
CA GLU A 31 -13.07 -32.98 30.03
C GLU A 31 -12.04 -32.23 30.89
N ALA A 32 -11.69 -30.99 30.51
CA ALA A 32 -10.79 -30.14 31.29
C ALA A 32 -11.35 -29.79 32.69
N MET A 33 -12.67 -29.65 32.84
CA MET A 33 -13.29 -29.45 34.15
C MET A 33 -13.24 -30.71 35.01
N VAL A 34 -13.41 -31.90 34.42
CA VAL A 34 -13.30 -33.17 35.13
C VAL A 34 -11.86 -33.42 35.60
N GLU A 35 -10.88 -33.14 34.75
CA GLU A 35 -9.46 -33.22 35.10
C GLU A 35 -9.11 -32.26 36.23
N ALA A 36 -9.50 -30.97 36.10
CA ALA A 36 -9.26 -29.96 37.13
C ALA A 36 -9.94 -30.31 38.47
N ALA A 37 -11.14 -30.90 38.43
CA ALA A 37 -11.80 -31.38 39.65
C ALA A 37 -11.01 -32.51 40.33
N GLY A 38 -10.42 -33.41 39.54
CA GLY A 38 -9.56 -34.48 40.03
C GLY A 38 -8.30 -33.94 40.72
N ASP A 39 -7.62 -32.99 40.09
CA ASP A 39 -6.44 -32.32 40.64
C ASP A 39 -6.74 -31.56 41.94
N ASP A 40 -7.91 -30.92 42.01
CA ASP A 40 -8.37 -30.17 43.19
C ASP A 40 -8.96 -31.06 44.29
N GLY A 41 -9.05 -32.38 44.07
CA GLY A 41 -9.63 -33.34 45.02
C GLY A 41 -11.16 -33.22 45.18
N ILE A 42 -11.84 -32.57 44.24
CA ILE A 42 -13.29 -32.39 44.25
C ILE A 42 -13.96 -33.70 43.79
N LYS A 43 -14.76 -34.29 44.66
CA LYS A 43 -15.53 -35.50 44.32
C LYS A 43 -16.69 -35.13 43.38
N LEU A 44 -16.57 -35.55 42.12
CA LEU A 44 -17.65 -35.48 41.12
C LEU A 44 -18.49 -36.76 41.15
N GLU A 45 -19.74 -36.67 40.70
CA GLU A 45 -20.63 -37.82 40.57
C GLU A 45 -20.15 -38.73 39.42
N SER A 46 -20.04 -40.04 39.68
CA SER A 46 -19.54 -41.01 38.69
C SER A 46 -20.41 -41.10 37.44
N ALA A 47 -21.72 -40.86 37.57
CA ALA A 47 -22.66 -40.82 36.47
C ALA A 47 -22.36 -39.68 35.48
N ASP A 48 -22.06 -38.47 35.99
CA ASP A 48 -21.74 -37.30 35.15
C ASP A 48 -20.42 -37.50 34.39
N ILE A 49 -19.40 -38.09 35.04
CA ILE A 49 -18.13 -38.45 34.38
C ILE A 49 -18.37 -39.47 33.26
N ALA A 50 -19.23 -40.47 33.49
CA ALA A 50 -19.56 -41.49 32.49
C ALA A 50 -20.25 -40.87 31.26
N ILE A 51 -21.14 -39.90 31.46
CA ILE A 51 -21.81 -39.17 30.37
C ILE A 51 -20.77 -38.40 29.53
N ILE A 52 -19.83 -37.68 30.14
CA ILE A 52 -18.78 -36.96 29.42
C ILE A 52 -17.89 -37.92 28.63
N ARG A 53 -17.46 -39.05 29.21
CA ARG A 53 -16.64 -40.04 28.49
C ARG A 53 -17.40 -40.70 27.34
N ALA A 54 -18.70 -40.92 27.50
CA ALA A 54 -19.54 -41.44 26.42
C ALA A 54 -19.65 -40.42 25.26
N ALA A 55 -19.64 -39.12 25.56
CA ALA A 55 -19.72 -38.04 24.58
C ALA A 55 -18.65 -38.14 23.49
N THR A 56 -17.42 -38.45 23.88
CA THR A 56 -16.27 -38.58 22.98
C THR A 56 -16.57 -39.63 21.90
N GLY A 57 -17.15 -40.78 22.29
CA GLY A 57 -17.56 -41.83 21.35
C GLY A 57 -18.74 -41.44 20.46
N VAL A 58 -19.63 -40.57 20.93
CA VAL A 58 -20.78 -40.07 20.16
C VAL A 58 -20.35 -39.07 19.09
N VAL A 59 -19.41 -38.17 19.42
CA VAL A 59 -18.81 -37.20 18.47
C VAL A 59 -18.17 -37.94 17.28
N ASP A 60 -17.48 -39.05 17.55
CA ASP A 60 -16.82 -39.86 16.51
C ASP A 60 -17.82 -40.61 15.62
N ARG A 61 -18.87 -41.18 16.21
CA ARG A 61 -19.86 -42.03 15.50
C ARG A 61 -20.93 -41.24 14.74
N ARG A 62 -21.05 -39.93 14.97
CA ARG A 62 -22.04 -39.03 14.31
C ARG A 62 -23.51 -39.36 14.57
N VAL A 63 -23.84 -40.06 15.66
CA VAL A 63 -25.23 -40.37 16.03
C VAL A 63 -25.61 -39.53 17.23
N TRP A 64 -26.13 -38.33 16.99
CA TRP A 64 -26.55 -37.41 18.05
C TRP A 64 -28.07 -37.39 18.16
N SER A 65 -28.58 -37.46 19.39
CA SER A 65 -30.03 -37.36 19.66
C SER A 65 -30.28 -36.26 20.69
N ASP A 66 -31.42 -35.58 20.57
CA ASP A 66 -31.80 -34.46 21.44
C ASP A 66 -31.84 -34.86 22.94
N ALA A 67 -32.24 -36.11 23.22
CA ALA A 67 -32.25 -36.66 24.57
C ALA A 67 -30.83 -36.78 25.14
N TRP A 68 -29.86 -37.18 24.31
CA TRP A 68 -28.46 -37.28 24.70
C TRP A 68 -27.84 -35.89 24.90
N GLU A 69 -28.16 -34.93 24.01
CA GLU A 69 -27.72 -33.54 24.14
C GLU A 69 -28.15 -32.91 25.47
N THR A 70 -29.41 -33.10 25.83
CA THR A 70 -29.97 -32.59 27.09
C THR A 70 -29.25 -33.21 28.28
N GLY A 71 -29.07 -34.53 28.30
CA GLY A 71 -28.35 -35.22 29.37
C GLY A 71 -26.88 -34.78 29.50
N PHE A 72 -26.22 -34.50 28.39
CA PHE A 72 -24.85 -33.99 28.37
C PHE A 72 -24.74 -32.58 28.94
N TYR A 73 -25.60 -31.65 28.51
CA TYR A 73 -25.58 -30.29 29.03
C TYR A 73 -26.02 -30.22 30.51
N ASP A 74 -26.94 -31.08 30.94
CA ASP A 74 -27.30 -31.22 32.35
C ASP A 74 -26.11 -31.72 33.20
N ALA A 75 -25.37 -32.72 32.70
CA ALA A 75 -24.16 -33.21 33.36
C ALA A 75 -23.07 -32.13 33.42
N ILE A 76 -22.85 -31.38 32.33
CA ILE A 76 -21.97 -30.22 32.33
C ILE A 76 -22.40 -29.21 33.39
N GLY A 77 -23.67 -28.86 33.46
CA GLY A 77 -24.17 -27.89 34.43
C GLY A 77 -23.97 -28.33 35.89
N ARG A 78 -24.12 -29.63 36.19
CA ARG A 78 -23.86 -30.18 37.53
C ARG A 78 -22.36 -30.20 37.87
N ILE A 79 -21.51 -30.58 36.92
CA ILE A 79 -20.06 -30.54 37.10
C ILE A 79 -19.60 -29.09 37.27
N GLU A 80 -20.09 -28.17 36.44
CA GLU A 80 -19.75 -26.75 36.52
C GLU A 80 -20.12 -26.16 37.88
N LYS A 81 -21.32 -26.46 38.39
CA LYS A 81 -21.74 -26.04 39.75
C LYS A 81 -20.86 -26.65 40.85
N SER A 82 -20.38 -27.88 40.66
CA SER A 82 -19.52 -28.56 41.61
C SER A 82 -18.10 -28.02 41.62
N VAL A 83 -17.54 -27.74 40.44
CA VAL A 83 -16.18 -27.22 40.26
C VAL A 83 -16.10 -25.75 40.67
N HIS A 84 -17.11 -24.96 40.31
CA HIS A 84 -17.16 -23.52 40.60
C HIS A 84 -17.90 -23.19 41.91
N TYR A 85 -18.03 -24.16 42.82
CA TYR A 85 -18.55 -23.87 44.16
C TYR A 85 -17.57 -22.96 44.93
N PRO A 86 -18.05 -21.96 45.70
CA PRO A 86 -19.45 -21.53 45.86
C PRO A 86 -19.96 -20.64 44.73
N SER A 87 -19.07 -19.92 44.05
CA SER A 87 -19.38 -19.15 42.84
C SER A 87 -18.17 -19.13 41.90
N TYR A 88 -18.43 -18.92 40.61
CA TYR A 88 -17.38 -18.81 39.58
C TYR A 88 -16.33 -17.75 39.92
N GLN A 89 -16.76 -16.61 40.50
CA GLN A 89 -15.87 -15.53 40.86
C GLN A 89 -14.92 -15.93 41.99
N VAL A 90 -15.44 -16.57 43.05
CA VAL A 90 -14.61 -17.05 44.17
C VAL A 90 -13.62 -18.12 43.71
N PHE A 91 -14.05 -19.05 42.84
CA PHE A 91 -13.15 -20.04 42.26
C PHE A 91 -11.99 -19.38 41.49
N LYS A 92 -12.31 -18.37 40.67
CA LYS A 92 -11.33 -17.61 39.90
C LYS A 92 -10.36 -16.85 40.81
N ASP A 93 -10.88 -16.18 41.83
CA ASP A 93 -10.08 -15.43 42.80
C ASP A 93 -9.15 -16.36 43.59
N MET A 94 -9.62 -17.56 43.98
CA MET A 94 -8.77 -18.56 44.63
C MET A 94 -7.59 -18.97 43.76
N LYS A 95 -7.83 -19.24 42.48
CA LYS A 95 -6.76 -19.58 41.54
C LYS A 95 -5.75 -18.43 41.39
N SER A 96 -6.24 -17.19 41.32
CA SER A 96 -5.37 -16.01 41.31
C SER A 96 -4.60 -15.83 42.62
N SER A 97 -5.20 -16.18 43.77
CA SER A 97 -4.52 -16.14 45.07
C SER A 97 -3.40 -17.19 45.16
N ASP A 98 -3.57 -18.36 44.53
CA ASP A 98 -2.54 -19.40 44.47
C ASP A 98 -1.34 -18.96 43.62
N GLU A 99 -1.61 -18.29 42.48
CA GLU A 99 -0.59 -17.68 41.64
C GLU A 99 0.18 -16.58 42.39
N LEU A 100 -0.52 -15.73 43.15
CA LEU A 100 0.09 -14.69 43.98
C LEU A 100 0.95 -15.28 45.11
N LEU A 101 0.46 -16.33 45.76
CA LEU A 101 1.19 -17.02 46.84
C LEU A 101 2.47 -17.67 46.31
N SER A 102 2.37 -18.37 45.18
CA SER A 102 3.52 -18.97 44.50
C SER A 102 4.54 -17.89 44.10
N HIS A 103 4.10 -16.79 43.51
CA HIS A 103 4.99 -15.67 43.17
C HIS A 103 5.68 -15.10 44.40
N ALA A 104 4.92 -14.75 45.45
CA ALA A 104 5.48 -14.21 46.68
C ALA A 104 6.55 -15.12 47.28
N SER A 105 6.31 -16.44 47.26
CA SER A 105 7.28 -17.44 47.73
C SER A 105 8.56 -17.48 46.88
N LEU A 106 8.44 -17.41 45.54
CA LEU A 106 9.57 -17.42 44.62
C LEU A 106 10.40 -16.14 44.71
N THR A 107 9.76 -15.01 44.99
CA THR A 107 10.44 -13.72 45.18
C THR A 107 11.01 -13.53 46.60
N GLY A 108 10.75 -14.46 47.52
CA GLY A 108 11.18 -14.35 48.91
C GLY A 108 10.46 -13.24 49.70
N LEU A 109 9.24 -12.88 49.30
CA LEU A 109 8.44 -11.89 50.03
C LEU A 109 7.91 -12.52 51.33
N PRO A 110 8.14 -11.90 52.50
CA PRO A 110 7.61 -12.42 53.75
C PRO A 110 6.10 -12.26 53.78
N LEU A 111 5.39 -13.37 53.92
CA LEU A 111 3.93 -13.40 54.08
C LEU A 111 3.57 -13.74 55.51
N ALA A 112 2.53 -13.08 56.04
CA ALA A 112 2.03 -13.37 57.37
C ALA A 112 1.39 -14.78 57.40
N SER A 113 1.77 -15.61 58.37
CA SER A 113 1.23 -16.97 58.52
C SER A 113 -0.30 -16.98 58.61
N GLN A 114 -0.89 -15.98 59.27
CA GLN A 114 -2.35 -15.83 59.39
C GLN A 114 -3.05 -15.68 58.04
N ASP A 115 -2.43 -14.98 57.07
CA ASP A 115 -3.02 -14.79 55.74
C ASP A 115 -2.96 -16.09 54.92
N ILE A 116 -1.86 -16.85 55.05
CA ILE A 116 -1.72 -18.18 54.42
C ILE A 116 -2.73 -19.17 55.01
N GLU A 117 -2.91 -19.15 56.33
CA GLU A 117 -3.91 -19.97 57.03
C GLU A 117 -5.34 -19.66 56.57
N ALA A 118 -5.68 -18.37 56.40
CA ALA A 118 -6.98 -17.96 55.89
C ALA A 118 -7.24 -18.47 54.46
N LEU A 119 -6.25 -18.35 53.56
CA LEU A 119 -6.34 -18.92 52.20
C LEU A 119 -6.49 -20.45 52.22
N THR A 120 -5.73 -21.12 53.08
CA THR A 120 -5.78 -22.59 53.21
C THR A 120 -7.12 -23.07 53.76
N ARG A 121 -7.65 -22.38 54.78
CA ARG A 121 -8.98 -22.63 55.36
C ARG A 121 -10.08 -22.46 54.32
N ALA A 122 -10.01 -21.41 53.51
CA ALA A 122 -10.92 -21.20 52.39
C ALA A 122 -10.86 -22.35 51.38
N ARG A 123 -9.65 -22.84 51.03
CA ARG A 123 -9.48 -23.98 50.13
C ARG A 123 -10.10 -25.27 50.68
N VAL A 124 -9.87 -25.58 51.95
CA VAL A 124 -10.48 -26.75 52.62
C VAL A 124 -12.00 -26.61 52.64
N ALA A 125 -12.52 -25.46 53.02
CA ALA A 125 -13.97 -25.19 53.06
C ALA A 125 -14.63 -25.32 51.67
N ARG A 126 -13.90 -25.01 50.59
CA ARG A 126 -14.38 -25.25 49.23
C ARG A 126 -14.49 -26.75 48.93
N ILE A 127 -13.45 -27.52 49.21
CA ILE A 127 -13.40 -28.97 48.95
C ILE A 127 -14.48 -29.71 49.75
N GLU A 128 -14.66 -29.33 51.02
CA GLU A 128 -15.67 -29.92 51.92
C GLU A 128 -17.08 -29.37 51.70
N ARG A 129 -17.26 -28.40 50.78
CA ARG A 129 -18.51 -27.66 50.55
C ARG A 129 -19.06 -26.96 51.80
N ALA A 130 -18.19 -26.61 52.76
CA ALA A 130 -18.51 -25.91 54.00
C ALA A 130 -18.29 -24.38 53.92
N TRP A 131 -18.28 -23.82 52.70
CA TRP A 131 -18.11 -22.37 52.49
C TRP A 131 -19.22 -21.56 53.17
N ASN A 132 -18.83 -20.53 53.93
CA ASN A 132 -19.75 -19.66 54.67
C ASN A 132 -19.26 -18.20 54.65
N THR A 133 -20.13 -17.27 55.03
CA THR A 133 -19.84 -15.83 54.99
C THR A 133 -18.63 -15.41 55.82
N PRO A 134 -18.40 -15.94 57.04
CA PRO A 134 -17.17 -15.65 57.79
C PRO A 134 -15.88 -16.05 57.07
N ILE A 135 -15.83 -17.25 56.48
CA ILE A 135 -14.65 -17.73 55.73
C ILE A 135 -14.38 -16.85 54.51
N GLU A 136 -15.44 -16.45 53.80
CA GLU A 136 -15.32 -15.56 52.65
C GLU A 136 -14.75 -14.18 53.03
N ALA A 137 -15.22 -13.60 54.12
CA ALA A 137 -14.72 -12.32 54.62
C ALA A 137 -13.25 -12.39 55.02
N GLU A 138 -12.85 -13.46 55.73
CA GLU A 138 -11.45 -13.72 56.11
C GLU A 138 -10.55 -13.92 54.88
N TYR A 139 -11.02 -14.71 53.90
CA TYR A 139 -10.34 -14.98 52.64
C TYR A 139 -10.03 -13.68 51.88
N TYR A 140 -11.04 -12.84 51.64
CA TYR A 140 -10.84 -11.59 50.88
C TYR A 140 -10.00 -10.57 51.65
N ALA A 141 -10.08 -10.54 52.99
CA ALA A 141 -9.22 -9.69 53.80
C ALA A 141 -7.74 -10.11 53.68
N ALA A 142 -7.45 -11.42 53.72
CA ALA A 142 -6.11 -11.96 53.52
C ALA A 142 -5.61 -11.73 52.09
N LEU A 143 -6.44 -11.99 51.08
CA LEU A 143 -6.11 -11.75 49.68
C LEU A 143 -5.73 -10.29 49.41
N ASN A 144 -6.48 -9.33 49.98
CA ASN A 144 -6.17 -7.90 49.84
C ASN A 144 -4.82 -7.54 50.48
N ARG A 145 -4.50 -8.11 51.65
CA ARG A 145 -3.19 -7.88 52.32
C ARG A 145 -2.03 -8.47 51.51
N ILE A 146 -2.17 -9.71 51.04
CA ILE A 146 -1.16 -10.36 50.19
C ILE A 146 -1.00 -9.57 48.88
N SER A 147 -2.10 -9.19 48.23
CA SER A 147 -2.06 -8.42 46.98
C SER A 147 -1.33 -7.09 47.16
N LYS A 148 -1.57 -6.37 48.27
CA LYS A 148 -0.81 -5.15 48.60
C LYS A 148 0.68 -5.42 48.83
N GLY A 149 1.01 -6.53 49.50
CA GLY A 149 2.40 -6.93 49.75
C GLY A 149 3.17 -7.33 48.50
N VAL A 150 2.47 -7.78 47.45
CA VAL A 150 3.07 -8.21 46.17
C VAL A 150 3.15 -7.07 45.13
N GLN A 151 2.75 -5.84 45.47
CA GLN A 151 2.90 -4.71 44.54
C GLN A 151 4.37 -4.27 44.36
N PRO A 152 4.81 -3.95 43.12
CA PRO A 152 4.02 -3.90 41.89
C PRO A 152 3.75 -5.28 41.28
N VAL A 153 2.50 -5.47 40.82
CA VAL A 153 2.03 -6.65 40.05
C VAL A 153 2.77 -6.66 38.71
N ALA A 154 3.99 -7.23 38.70
CA ALA A 154 4.77 -7.42 37.48
C ALA A 154 4.02 -8.39 36.55
N ALA A 155 4.32 -8.39 35.25
CA ALA A 155 3.69 -9.30 34.29
C ALA A 155 3.82 -10.79 34.68
N ALA A 156 4.74 -11.14 35.58
CA ALA A 156 4.87 -12.44 36.25
C ALA A 156 3.64 -12.87 37.08
N THR A 157 2.84 -11.92 37.56
CA THR A 157 1.63 -12.16 38.38
C THR A 157 0.32 -12.04 37.58
N ALA A 158 0.41 -11.62 36.32
CA ALA A 158 -0.73 -11.58 35.42
C ALA A 158 -0.96 -13.03 34.92
N GLY A 159 -1.93 -13.73 35.51
CA GLY A 159 -2.18 -15.16 35.29
C GLY A 159 -2.29 -15.60 33.82
N LYS A 160 -2.37 -16.91 33.56
CA LYS A 160 -2.31 -17.55 32.22
C LYS A 160 -3.10 -16.84 31.10
N ASN A 161 -4.24 -16.25 31.42
CA ASN A 161 -5.08 -15.51 30.47
C ASN A 161 -4.45 -14.19 29.97
N ALA A 162 -3.73 -13.47 30.82
CA ALA A 162 -3.01 -12.26 30.42
C ALA A 162 -1.87 -12.60 29.45
N TYR A 163 -1.18 -13.73 29.64
CA TYR A 163 -0.16 -14.21 28.70
C TYR A 163 -0.73 -14.56 27.33
N HIS A 164 -1.87 -15.25 27.29
CA HIS A 164 -2.54 -15.54 26.02
C HIS A 164 -3.01 -14.25 25.31
N GLY A 165 -3.51 -13.27 26.07
CA GLY A 165 -3.84 -11.93 25.57
C GLY A 165 -2.63 -11.22 24.96
N ALA A 166 -1.53 -11.13 25.70
CA ALA A 166 -0.30 -10.50 25.25
C ALA A 166 0.27 -11.18 24.00
N ARG A 167 0.29 -12.52 23.96
CA ARG A 167 0.79 -13.28 22.80
C ARG A 167 -0.06 -13.07 21.54
N ARG A 168 -1.38 -12.97 21.70
CA ARG A 168 -2.30 -12.66 20.61
C ARG A 168 -2.09 -11.22 20.12
N ALA A 169 -1.97 -10.27 21.04
CA ALA A 169 -1.70 -8.88 20.73
C ALA A 169 -0.38 -8.72 19.96
N ILE A 170 0.71 -9.32 20.44
CA ILE A 170 2.02 -9.30 19.76
C ILE A 170 1.90 -9.83 18.33
N ARG A 171 1.25 -10.98 18.13
CA ARG A 171 1.08 -11.54 16.77
C ARG A 171 0.31 -10.61 15.85
N ILE A 172 -0.78 -10.01 16.35
CA ILE A 172 -1.60 -9.08 15.57
C ILE A 172 -0.75 -7.86 15.20
N TYR A 173 -0.08 -7.22 16.18
CA TYR A 173 0.74 -6.03 15.93
C TYR A 173 1.94 -6.30 15.03
N THR A 174 2.60 -7.45 15.17
CA THR A 174 3.69 -7.86 14.27
C THR A 174 3.17 -8.07 12.85
N LEU A 175 2.04 -8.75 12.67
CA LEU A 175 1.45 -8.96 11.34
C LEU A 175 1.00 -7.65 10.70
N THR A 176 0.34 -6.77 11.46
CA THR A 176 -0.06 -5.45 10.96
C THR A 176 1.14 -4.60 10.60
N ALA A 177 2.21 -4.62 11.41
CA ALA A 177 3.42 -3.87 11.12
C ALA A 177 4.15 -4.40 9.87
N ILE A 178 4.26 -5.72 9.69
CA ILE A 178 4.83 -6.34 8.48
C ILE A 178 4.01 -5.95 7.25
N PHE A 179 2.69 -6.11 7.31
CA PHE A 179 1.79 -5.74 6.21
C PHE A 179 1.95 -4.26 5.84
N LEU A 180 1.94 -3.39 6.85
CA LEU A 180 2.05 -1.94 6.64
C LEU A 180 3.43 -1.54 6.11
N THR A 181 4.49 -2.24 6.52
CA THR A 181 5.85 -2.06 6.00
C THR A 181 5.91 -2.41 4.51
N ILE A 182 5.37 -3.56 4.12
CA ILE A 182 5.31 -3.98 2.70
C ILE A 182 4.51 -2.96 1.88
N LEU A 183 3.40 -2.48 2.44
CA LEU A 183 2.56 -1.48 1.78
C LEU A 183 3.31 -0.15 1.61
N VAL A 184 3.98 0.37 2.64
CA VAL A 184 4.75 1.62 2.57
C VAL A 184 5.90 1.51 1.57
N VAL A 185 6.66 0.41 1.59
CA VAL A 185 7.77 0.18 0.64
C VAL A 185 7.24 0.06 -0.79
N GLY A 186 6.17 -0.71 -0.99
CA GLY A 186 5.55 -0.87 -2.30
C GLY A 186 5.03 0.46 -2.86
N LEU A 187 4.35 1.25 -2.02
CA LEU A 187 3.86 2.58 -2.37
C LEU A 187 5.02 3.55 -2.69
N SER A 188 6.09 3.52 -1.90
CA SER A 188 7.26 4.38 -2.11
C SER A 188 7.97 4.05 -3.44
N CYS A 189 8.12 2.76 -3.76
CA CYS A 189 8.68 2.31 -5.03
C CYS A 189 7.80 2.71 -6.22
N LEU A 190 6.47 2.55 -6.09
CA LEU A 190 5.50 3.00 -7.09
C LEU A 190 5.63 4.50 -7.34
N LEU A 191 5.62 5.32 -6.29
CA LEU A 191 5.73 6.78 -6.38
C LEU A 191 7.05 7.21 -7.02
N PHE A 192 8.15 6.55 -6.67
CA PHE A 192 9.46 6.80 -7.28
C PHE A 192 9.44 6.52 -8.80
N ALA A 193 8.95 5.35 -9.20
CA ALA A 193 8.86 4.99 -10.61
C ALA A 193 7.96 5.96 -11.40
N VAL A 194 6.85 6.38 -10.80
CA VAL A 194 5.90 7.33 -11.39
C VAL A 194 6.54 8.73 -11.54
N ASN A 195 7.29 9.20 -10.54
CA ASN A 195 8.01 10.47 -10.63
C ASN A 195 9.09 10.43 -11.71
N GLN A 196 9.85 9.34 -11.79
CA GLN A 196 10.87 9.16 -12.83
C GLN A 196 10.26 9.20 -14.24
N ILE A 197 9.14 8.48 -14.45
CA ILE A 197 8.41 8.51 -15.72
C ILE A 197 7.93 9.94 -16.05
N SER A 198 7.40 10.67 -15.06
CA SER A 198 6.97 12.06 -15.25
C SER A 198 8.12 12.97 -15.70
N ASP A 199 9.31 12.82 -15.10
CA ASP A 199 10.48 13.62 -15.44
C ASP A 199 11.03 13.27 -16.83
N ASP A 200 11.06 11.98 -17.18
CA ASP A 200 11.46 11.50 -18.51
C ASP A 200 10.51 12.03 -19.59
N VAL A 201 9.19 11.98 -19.36
CA VAL A 201 8.19 12.55 -20.27
C VAL A 201 8.41 14.05 -20.46
N GLN A 202 8.61 14.81 -19.37
CA GLN A 202 8.86 16.25 -19.44
C GLN A 202 10.11 16.56 -20.27
N ARG A 203 11.19 15.79 -20.07
CA ARG A 203 12.43 15.94 -20.81
C ARG A 203 12.23 15.71 -22.31
N ILE A 204 11.56 14.62 -22.69
CA ILE A 204 11.32 14.29 -24.11
C ILE A 204 10.43 15.36 -24.76
N VAL A 205 9.38 15.83 -24.06
CA VAL A 205 8.54 16.94 -24.55
C VAL A 205 9.36 18.20 -24.81
N THR A 206 10.27 18.59 -23.90
CA THR A 206 11.11 19.78 -24.12
C THR A 206 12.06 19.65 -25.31
N ILE A 207 12.61 18.45 -25.54
CA ILE A 207 13.47 18.17 -26.71
C ILE A 207 12.62 18.29 -27.98
N ASN A 208 11.48 17.59 -28.03
CA ASN A 208 10.62 17.56 -29.20
C ASN A 208 9.97 18.91 -29.51
N ASP A 209 9.67 19.73 -28.50
CA ASP A 209 9.17 21.10 -28.71
C ASP A 209 10.18 21.93 -29.52
N SER A 210 11.46 21.84 -29.17
CA SER A 210 12.53 22.54 -29.90
C SER A 210 12.72 21.99 -31.31
N SER A 211 12.68 20.65 -31.48
CA SER A 211 12.79 19.99 -32.78
C SER A 211 11.60 20.30 -33.68
N ALA A 212 10.37 20.34 -33.14
CA ALA A 212 9.16 20.65 -33.88
C ALA A 212 9.20 22.07 -34.44
N MET A 213 9.65 23.06 -33.66
CA MET A 213 9.80 24.45 -34.12
C MET A 213 10.87 24.56 -35.21
N ALA A 214 12.02 23.91 -35.04
CA ALA A 214 13.07 23.90 -36.05
C ALA A 214 12.60 23.26 -37.36
N LEU A 215 11.96 22.10 -37.28
CA LEU A 215 11.39 21.38 -38.42
C LEU A 215 10.31 22.22 -39.12
N HIS A 216 9.40 22.83 -38.37
CA HIS A 216 8.35 23.69 -38.92
C HIS A 216 8.93 24.84 -39.76
N ASN A 217 9.94 25.54 -39.24
CA ASN A 217 10.58 26.65 -39.93
C ASN A 217 11.30 26.19 -41.22
N GLN A 218 11.93 25.01 -41.20
CA GLN A 218 12.59 24.46 -42.38
C GLN A 218 11.59 23.95 -43.43
N LEU A 219 10.46 23.36 -43.01
CA LEU A 219 9.41 22.93 -43.92
C LEU A 219 8.76 24.13 -44.63
N LEU A 220 8.50 25.23 -43.90
CA LEU A 220 7.98 26.45 -44.50
C LEU A 220 8.95 27.07 -45.51
N SER A 221 10.25 27.13 -45.19
CA SER A 221 11.24 27.65 -46.12
C SER A 221 11.41 26.76 -47.35
N TYR A 222 11.36 25.44 -47.18
CA TYR A 222 11.42 24.49 -48.28
C TYR A 222 10.17 24.57 -49.17
N GLN A 223 8.98 24.72 -48.57
CA GLN A 223 7.73 24.91 -49.31
C GLN A 223 7.77 26.19 -50.15
N ALA A 224 8.27 27.30 -49.61
CA ALA A 224 8.45 28.54 -50.36
C ALA A 224 9.36 28.35 -51.59
N ASN A 225 10.46 27.61 -51.42
CA ASN A 225 11.37 27.29 -52.53
C ASN A 225 10.70 26.43 -53.61
N ILE A 226 9.88 25.44 -53.23
CA ILE A 226 9.11 24.62 -54.20
C ILE A 226 8.15 25.51 -55.01
N ILE A 227 7.44 26.43 -54.34
CA ILE A 227 6.50 27.33 -54.99
C ILE A 227 7.23 28.27 -55.95
N GLU A 228 8.36 28.85 -55.55
CA GLU A 228 9.17 29.74 -56.40
C GLU A 228 9.70 29.01 -57.64
N MET A 229 10.18 27.78 -57.47
CA MET A 229 10.65 26.94 -58.58
C MET A 229 9.51 26.63 -59.56
N ARG A 230 8.33 26.22 -59.07
CA ARG A 230 7.16 25.97 -59.92
C ARG A 230 6.72 27.22 -60.67
N GLN A 231 6.68 28.37 -60.01
CA GLN A 231 6.34 29.63 -60.68
C GLN A 231 7.34 30.01 -61.77
N THR A 232 8.63 29.77 -61.53
CA THR A 232 9.69 30.02 -62.51
C THR A 232 9.55 29.08 -63.71
N GLU A 233 9.29 27.80 -63.45
CA GLU A 233 9.01 26.79 -64.47
C GLU A 233 7.80 27.17 -65.33
N GLU A 234 6.66 27.53 -64.70
CA GLU A 234 5.46 27.95 -65.43
C GLU A 234 5.72 29.17 -66.32
N ARG A 235 6.55 30.12 -65.86
CA ARG A 235 6.95 31.28 -66.65
C ARG A 235 7.78 30.87 -67.86
N GLU A 236 8.73 29.95 -67.71
CA GLU A 236 9.54 29.44 -68.81
C GLU A 236 8.70 28.64 -69.82
N ILE A 237 7.81 27.76 -69.35
CA ILE A 237 6.88 27.02 -70.22
C ILE A 237 5.97 28.00 -70.99
N ARG A 238 5.43 29.03 -70.33
CA ARG A 238 4.62 30.06 -71.01
C ARG A 238 5.40 30.84 -72.06
N LYS A 239 6.67 31.16 -71.81
CA LYS A 239 7.55 31.82 -72.81
C LYS A 239 7.76 30.92 -74.03
N VAL A 240 8.04 29.64 -73.80
CA VAL A 240 8.27 28.63 -74.86
C VAL A 240 6.99 28.35 -75.66
N ALA A 241 5.84 28.23 -75.00
CA ALA A 241 4.55 28.07 -75.66
C ALA A 241 4.17 29.33 -76.47
N GLY A 242 4.44 30.52 -75.93
CA GLY A 242 4.21 31.79 -76.61
C GLY A 242 5.08 31.99 -77.85
N SER A 243 6.36 31.59 -77.80
CA SER A 243 7.25 31.65 -78.96
C SER A 243 6.91 30.60 -80.02
N ALA A 244 6.49 29.39 -79.62
CA ALA A 244 6.04 28.36 -80.55
C ALA A 244 4.75 28.74 -81.29
N SER A 245 3.83 29.46 -80.64
CA SER A 245 2.59 29.95 -81.27
C SER A 245 2.83 30.98 -82.40
N GLN A 246 3.95 31.70 -82.38
CA GLN A 246 4.34 32.63 -83.46
C GLN A 246 4.96 31.91 -84.67
N ALA A 247 5.44 30.67 -84.54
CA ALA A 247 6.03 29.88 -85.63
C ALA A 247 4.94 29.02 -86.32
N HIS A 248 4.14 29.65 -87.18
CA HIS A 248 2.86 29.12 -87.69
C HIS A 248 2.93 27.94 -88.71
N ASN A 249 3.85 26.96 -88.64
CA ASN A 249 3.84 25.87 -89.66
C ASN A 249 4.22 24.43 -89.23
N ARG A 250 4.46 24.11 -87.95
CA ARG A 250 4.62 22.69 -87.53
C ARG A 250 4.06 22.44 -86.12
N ALA A 251 2.83 21.93 -86.06
CA ALA A 251 2.18 21.54 -84.80
C ALA A 251 2.94 20.42 -84.06
N GLN A 252 3.61 19.53 -84.80
CA GLN A 252 4.32 18.37 -84.24
C GLN A 252 5.60 18.76 -83.48
N ASP A 253 6.34 19.76 -83.97
CA ASP A 253 7.57 20.26 -83.30
C ASP A 253 7.24 20.99 -81.98
N THR A 254 6.03 21.54 -81.84
CA THR A 254 5.62 22.28 -80.65
C THR A 254 5.35 21.36 -79.47
N GLU A 255 4.76 20.19 -79.72
CA GLU A 255 4.44 19.19 -78.68
C GLU A 255 5.72 18.59 -78.09
N GLU A 256 6.71 18.28 -78.94
CA GLU A 256 8.00 17.74 -78.52
C GLU A 256 8.79 18.72 -77.63
N ILE A 257 8.76 20.02 -77.95
CA ILE A 257 9.41 21.06 -77.15
C ILE A 257 8.74 21.20 -75.76
N VAL A 258 7.41 21.12 -75.69
CA VAL A 258 6.67 21.19 -74.41
C VAL A 258 6.93 19.96 -73.55
N ILE A 259 6.98 18.75 -74.16
CA ILE A 259 7.34 17.52 -73.46
C ILE A 259 8.77 17.61 -72.91
N ALA A 260 9.72 18.11 -73.69
CA ALA A 260 11.10 18.31 -73.24
C ALA A 260 11.20 19.32 -72.08
N ALA A 261 10.41 20.39 -72.11
CA ALA A 261 10.34 21.37 -71.02
C ALA A 261 9.80 20.74 -69.72
N HIS A 262 8.74 19.92 -69.80
CA HIS A 262 8.23 19.17 -68.65
C HIS A 262 9.21 18.13 -68.12
N GLN A 263 9.93 17.43 -69.00
CA GLN A 263 10.97 16.49 -68.58
C GLN A 263 12.11 17.20 -67.84
N LYS A 264 12.57 18.35 -68.35
CA LYS A 264 13.59 19.17 -67.68
C LYS A 264 13.13 19.62 -66.30
N ALA A 265 11.90 20.12 -66.20
CA ALA A 265 11.29 20.53 -64.95
C ALA A 265 11.20 19.41 -63.91
N SER A 266 10.78 18.22 -64.33
CA SER A 266 10.75 17.05 -63.46
C SER A 266 12.16 16.67 -62.95
N GLY A 267 13.19 16.90 -63.77
CA GLY A 267 14.59 16.76 -63.41
C GLY A 267 15.04 17.77 -62.34
N ASP A 268 14.66 19.05 -62.50
CA ASP A 268 14.99 20.12 -61.55
C ASP A 268 14.30 19.90 -60.19
N LEU A 269 13.04 19.44 -60.19
CA LEU A 269 12.33 19.05 -58.96
C LEU A 269 13.02 17.87 -58.25
N ARG A 270 13.49 16.87 -59.00
CA ARG A 270 14.26 15.75 -58.43
C ARG A 270 15.58 16.21 -57.82
N GLN A 271 16.28 17.14 -58.47
CA GLN A 271 17.49 17.74 -57.89
C GLN A 271 17.19 18.48 -56.59
N LEU A 272 16.04 19.18 -56.51
CA LEU A 272 15.60 19.84 -55.27
C LEU A 272 15.32 18.84 -54.14
N SER A 273 14.76 17.67 -54.46
CA SER A 273 14.51 16.59 -53.48
C SER A 273 15.78 15.95 -52.91
N ASN A 274 16.89 16.09 -53.63
CA ASN A 274 18.23 15.61 -53.26
C ASN A 274 19.17 16.75 -52.84
N SER A 275 18.65 17.97 -52.69
CA SER A 275 19.42 19.12 -52.24
C SER A 275 19.84 18.99 -50.77
N GLN A 276 20.92 19.67 -50.37
CA GLN A 276 21.41 19.65 -48.98
C GLN A 276 20.33 20.03 -47.94
N PRO A 277 19.46 21.04 -48.18
CA PRO A 277 18.34 21.34 -47.28
C PRO A 277 17.33 20.19 -47.17
N ALA A 278 17.02 19.51 -48.27
CA ALA A 278 16.09 18.37 -48.24
C ALA A 278 16.65 17.19 -47.43
N ILE A 279 17.96 16.94 -47.50
CA ILE A 279 18.64 15.92 -46.68
C ILE A 279 18.60 16.30 -45.20
N GLN A 280 18.82 17.57 -44.85
CA GLN A 280 18.72 18.06 -43.47
C GLN A 280 17.30 17.90 -42.92
N ILE A 281 16.29 18.27 -43.70
CA ILE A 281 14.87 18.09 -43.32
C ILE A 281 14.56 16.60 -43.10
N LYS A 282 15.04 15.70 -43.98
CA LYS A 282 14.87 14.25 -43.81
C LYS A 282 15.50 13.74 -42.51
N HIS A 283 16.72 14.18 -42.19
CA HIS A 283 17.38 13.79 -40.93
C HIS A 283 16.63 14.29 -39.71
N LEU A 284 16.22 15.57 -39.71
CA LEU A 284 15.45 16.16 -38.62
C LEU A 284 14.07 15.52 -38.47
N LEU A 285 13.42 15.19 -39.57
CA LEU A 285 12.16 14.46 -39.55
C LEU A 285 12.35 13.06 -38.93
N GLN A 286 13.44 12.36 -39.27
CA GLN A 286 13.79 11.04 -38.72
C GLN A 286 14.05 11.07 -37.22
N GLU A 287 14.85 12.01 -36.76
CA GLU A 287 15.09 12.22 -35.35
C GLU A 287 13.79 12.56 -34.61
N PHE A 288 13.01 13.49 -35.17
CA PHE A 288 11.71 13.89 -34.61
C PHE A 288 10.71 12.73 -34.54
N ALA A 289 10.58 11.93 -35.60
CA ALA A 289 9.70 10.76 -35.63
C ALA A 289 10.13 9.69 -34.61
N THR A 290 11.44 9.46 -34.48
CA THR A 290 11.99 8.52 -33.49
C THR A 290 11.66 8.96 -32.07
N ASN A 291 11.88 10.24 -31.76
CA ASN A 291 11.56 10.78 -30.44
C ASN A 291 10.04 10.80 -30.17
N ASN A 292 9.21 11.10 -31.17
CA ASN A 292 7.75 11.05 -31.05
C ASN A 292 7.23 9.64 -30.79
N ARG A 293 7.84 8.63 -31.43
CA ARG A 293 7.53 7.22 -31.16
C ARG A 293 7.88 6.83 -29.72
N GLN A 294 9.03 7.27 -29.23
CA GLN A 294 9.42 7.05 -27.83
C GLN A 294 8.43 7.71 -26.88
N LEU A 295 8.10 8.99 -27.10
CA LEU A 295 7.13 9.71 -26.29
C LEU A 295 5.76 9.02 -26.28
N TYR A 296 5.28 8.56 -27.44
CA TYR A 296 4.02 7.82 -27.52
C TYR A 296 4.04 6.52 -26.71
N ASN A 297 5.14 5.76 -26.74
CA ASN A 297 5.31 4.56 -25.93
C ASN A 297 5.29 4.88 -24.42
N ASP A 298 5.90 6.00 -24.01
CA ASP A 298 5.90 6.43 -22.60
C ASP A 298 4.52 6.91 -22.14
N VAL A 299 3.79 7.63 -23.00
CA VAL A 299 2.41 8.06 -22.74
C VAL A 299 1.46 6.86 -22.64
N THR A 300 1.59 5.88 -23.54
CA THR A 300 0.77 4.66 -23.49
C THR A 300 1.08 3.81 -22.26
N ARG A 301 2.34 3.73 -21.83
CA ARG A 301 2.72 3.10 -20.57
C ARG A 301 2.09 3.82 -19.37
N THR A 302 2.14 5.16 -19.36
CA THR A 302 1.51 6.00 -18.34
C THR A 302 -0.01 5.78 -18.28
N ARG A 303 -0.66 5.66 -19.45
CA ARG A 303 -2.09 5.33 -19.54
C ARG A 303 -2.43 3.95 -18.96
N GLY A 304 -1.58 2.96 -19.17
CA GLY A 304 -1.75 1.63 -18.57
C GLY A 304 -1.72 1.69 -17.04
N ILE A 305 -0.80 2.46 -16.47
CA ILE A 305 -0.72 2.70 -15.02
C ILE A 305 -1.95 3.48 -14.53
N GLY A 306 -2.33 4.54 -15.24
CA GLY A 306 -3.53 5.34 -14.91
C GLY A 306 -4.79 4.48 -14.88
N ASN A 307 -4.99 3.62 -15.87
CA ASN A 307 -6.13 2.69 -15.90
C ASN A 307 -6.14 1.71 -14.72
N ALA A 308 -4.98 1.18 -14.32
CA ALA A 308 -4.87 0.32 -13.14
C ALA A 308 -5.22 1.06 -11.84
N LEU A 309 -5.04 2.38 -11.82
CA LEU A 309 -5.37 3.27 -10.71
C LEU A 309 -6.74 3.98 -10.88
N PHE A 310 -7.55 3.58 -11.86
CA PHE A 310 -8.86 4.19 -12.18
C PHE A 310 -8.79 5.68 -12.56
N LEU A 311 -7.64 6.13 -13.08
CA LEU A 311 -7.39 7.48 -13.58
C LEU A 311 -7.18 7.43 -15.10
N PRO A 312 -8.23 7.60 -15.92
CA PRO A 312 -8.09 7.53 -17.37
C PRO A 312 -7.26 8.70 -17.90
N VAL A 313 -6.12 8.39 -18.51
CA VAL A 313 -5.30 9.37 -19.24
C VAL A 313 -5.78 9.38 -20.69
N THR A 314 -6.57 10.39 -21.05
CA THR A 314 -7.05 10.64 -22.42
C THR A 314 -6.70 12.06 -22.84
N ASN A 315 -6.54 12.30 -24.15
CA ASN A 315 -6.40 13.68 -24.63
C ASN A 315 -7.69 14.44 -24.29
N PRO A 316 -7.63 15.54 -23.52
CA PRO A 316 -8.81 16.32 -23.21
C PRO A 316 -9.40 17.04 -24.45
N TYR A 317 -8.60 17.22 -25.51
CA TYR A 317 -8.99 17.97 -26.70
C TYR A 317 -9.46 17.09 -27.86
N THR A 318 -9.23 15.78 -27.79
CA THR A 318 -9.69 14.81 -28.80
C THR A 318 -10.48 13.73 -28.10
N GLU A 319 -11.80 13.82 -28.12
CA GLU A 319 -12.63 12.69 -27.71
C GLU A 319 -12.34 11.52 -28.65
N PRO A 320 -11.87 10.36 -28.14
CA PRO A 320 -11.68 9.18 -28.96
C PRO A 320 -13.06 8.56 -29.24
N HIS A 321 -13.83 9.20 -30.11
CA HIS A 321 -14.93 8.55 -30.80
C HIS A 321 -14.33 7.57 -31.81
N CYS A 322 -13.74 6.47 -31.32
CA CYS A 322 -13.35 5.37 -32.15
C CYS A 322 -14.63 4.60 -32.48
N PRO A 323 -15.12 4.60 -33.74
CA PRO A 323 -16.28 3.82 -34.10
C PRO A 323 -16.02 2.32 -33.76
N PRO A 324 -17.06 1.53 -33.45
CA PRO A 324 -16.89 0.11 -33.15
C PRO A 324 -16.20 -0.62 -34.30
N ALA A 325 -15.34 -1.60 -33.99
CA ALA A 325 -14.47 -2.31 -34.95
C ALA A 325 -15.18 -2.80 -36.23
N ALA A 326 -16.48 -3.09 -36.17
CA ALA A 326 -17.29 -3.57 -37.28
C ALA A 326 -17.55 -2.54 -38.40
N THR A 327 -17.46 -1.23 -38.12
CA THR A 327 -17.73 -0.16 -39.11
C THR A 327 -16.48 0.40 -39.78
N TRP A 328 -15.28 -0.10 -39.46
CA TRP A 328 -14.03 0.44 -39.99
C TRP A 328 -13.81 0.12 -41.46
N ASN A 329 -14.16 -1.10 -41.89
CA ASN A 329 -13.99 -1.49 -43.30
C ASN A 329 -14.93 -0.71 -44.22
N SER A 330 -16.12 -0.33 -43.75
CA SER A 330 -17.08 0.48 -44.49
C SER A 330 -16.72 1.97 -44.49
N ALA A 331 -16.18 2.51 -43.39
CA ALA A 331 -15.74 3.91 -43.33
C ALA A 331 -14.48 4.18 -44.18
N LEU A 332 -13.51 3.25 -44.21
CA LEU A 332 -12.33 3.35 -45.06
C LEU A 332 -12.68 3.23 -46.56
N ALA A 333 -13.63 2.35 -46.91
CA ALA A 333 -14.10 2.20 -48.28
C ALA A 333 -14.90 3.42 -48.80
N GLN A 334 -15.47 4.23 -47.90
CA GLN A 334 -16.18 5.46 -48.26
C GLN A 334 -15.24 6.67 -48.42
N ALA A 335 -14.00 6.60 -47.92
CA ALA A 335 -13.03 7.70 -48.03
C ALA A 335 -12.36 7.81 -49.42
N GLU A 336 -12.54 6.82 -50.31
CA GLU A 336 -11.84 6.76 -51.62
C GLU A 336 -12.60 7.39 -52.82
N HIS A 337 -13.84 7.92 -52.70
CA HIS A 337 -14.61 8.48 -53.84
C HIS A 337 -15.46 9.73 -53.48
N PRO A 338 -16.03 10.46 -54.48
CA PRO A 338 -15.57 11.67 -55.19
C PRO A 338 -15.99 13.02 -54.49
N PRO A 339 -15.62 14.21 -55.00
CA PRO A 339 -15.72 15.48 -54.27
C PRO A 339 -17.15 16.03 -54.34
N GLY A 340 -17.94 15.84 -53.29
CA GLY A 340 -19.24 16.52 -53.23
C GLY A 340 -20.27 15.93 -52.28
N ALA A 341 -19.94 15.67 -51.01
CA ALA A 341 -20.93 15.65 -49.93
C ALA A 341 -20.23 15.45 -48.58
N SER A 342 -20.48 16.37 -47.64
CA SER A 342 -20.10 16.36 -46.22
C SER A 342 -18.61 16.24 -45.90
N ALA A 343 -18.11 17.17 -45.07
CA ALA A 343 -16.73 17.18 -44.60
C ALA A 343 -16.35 15.79 -44.06
N PRO A 344 -15.22 15.20 -44.51
CA PRO A 344 -14.80 13.88 -44.06
C PRO A 344 -14.68 13.88 -42.55
N HIS A 345 -15.36 12.93 -41.89
CA HIS A 345 -15.16 12.68 -40.47
C HIS A 345 -13.67 12.40 -40.25
N VAL A 346 -12.98 13.32 -39.58
CA VAL A 346 -11.55 13.18 -39.25
C VAL A 346 -11.44 12.02 -38.27
N VAL A 347 -11.17 10.84 -38.80
CA VAL A 347 -10.96 9.64 -37.99
C VAL A 347 -9.71 9.86 -37.15
N ASN A 348 -9.88 9.85 -35.83
CA ASN A 348 -8.78 10.05 -34.89
C ASN A 348 -7.70 8.98 -35.13
N TRP A 349 -6.48 9.42 -35.42
CA TRP A 349 -5.37 8.55 -35.85
C TRP A 349 -4.93 7.54 -34.78
N ILE A 350 -5.30 7.77 -33.52
CA ILE A 350 -5.00 6.90 -32.38
C ILE A 350 -5.86 5.62 -32.38
N CYS A 351 -6.98 5.61 -33.10
CA CYS A 351 -7.95 4.52 -33.05
C CYS A 351 -7.50 3.23 -33.74
N SER A 352 -6.51 3.28 -34.64
CA SER A 352 -5.99 2.08 -35.30
C SER A 352 -4.47 1.99 -35.21
N ASN A 353 -3.95 0.82 -34.85
CA ASN A 353 -2.49 0.57 -34.81
C ASN A 353 -1.80 0.87 -36.15
N ARG A 354 -2.53 0.71 -37.27
CA ARG A 354 -2.03 1.04 -38.60
C ARG A 354 -1.87 2.55 -38.80
N GLN A 355 -2.85 3.36 -38.38
CA GLN A 355 -2.74 4.82 -38.44
C GLN A 355 -1.72 5.36 -37.43
N VAL A 356 -1.60 4.76 -36.24
CA VAL A 356 -0.53 5.09 -35.28
C VAL A 356 0.84 4.87 -35.92
N ARG A 357 1.07 3.72 -36.55
CA ARG A 357 2.32 3.49 -37.31
C ARG A 357 2.47 4.45 -38.46
N ALA A 358 1.45 4.67 -39.28
CA ALA A 358 1.53 5.59 -40.42
C ALA A 358 1.83 7.05 -39.99
N ASN A 359 1.38 7.48 -38.81
CA ASN A 359 1.62 8.81 -38.28
C ASN A 359 2.91 8.91 -37.44
N LEU A 360 3.46 7.81 -36.92
CA LEU A 360 4.71 7.82 -36.13
C LEU A 360 5.95 7.35 -36.91
N GLU A 361 5.77 6.52 -37.93
CA GLU A 361 6.85 5.99 -38.77
C GLU A 361 6.96 6.82 -40.04
N ILE A 362 8.19 7.09 -40.47
CA ILE A 362 8.45 7.80 -41.72
C ILE A 362 8.30 6.82 -42.87
N LYS A 363 7.59 7.22 -43.91
CA LYS A 363 7.43 6.41 -45.13
C LYS A 363 8.58 6.59 -46.13
N ILE A 364 9.41 7.61 -45.92
CA ILE A 364 10.51 7.96 -46.81
C ILE A 364 11.59 6.86 -46.76
N PRO A 365 11.91 6.20 -47.88
CA PRO A 365 13.06 5.32 -47.96
C PRO A 365 14.33 6.18 -47.92
N ILE A 366 15.02 6.19 -46.78
CA ILE A 366 16.24 7.00 -46.58
C ILE A 366 17.49 6.35 -47.23
N MET A 367 17.38 5.11 -47.74
CA MET A 367 18.54 4.29 -48.14
C MET A 367 18.34 3.42 -49.38
N ASP A 368 17.48 3.78 -50.34
CA ASP A 368 17.44 3.08 -51.66
C ASP A 368 18.08 3.94 -52.75
N ALA A 369 19.30 4.44 -52.48
CA ALA A 369 20.12 5.06 -53.53
C ALA A 369 20.65 4.02 -54.56
N ASP A 370 20.61 2.72 -54.22
CA ASP A 370 21.19 1.64 -55.05
C ASP A 370 20.16 0.68 -55.68
N ARG A 371 18.87 0.81 -55.36
CA ARG A 371 17.83 0.09 -56.10
C ARG A 371 17.29 0.97 -57.21
N VAL A 372 18.02 0.97 -58.31
CA VAL A 372 17.46 1.13 -59.66
C VAL A 372 16.60 -0.10 -59.95
N THR A 373 15.51 -0.29 -59.22
CA THR A 373 14.47 -1.23 -59.65
C THR A 373 13.69 -0.51 -60.73
N ASN A 374 13.69 -1.10 -61.93
CA ASN A 374 13.01 -0.67 -63.16
C ASN A 374 11.46 -0.55 -63.04
N ASP A 375 10.91 -0.46 -61.83
CA ASP A 375 9.50 -0.17 -61.63
C ASP A 375 9.30 1.34 -61.40
N LYS A 376 8.33 1.88 -62.11
CA LYS A 376 7.90 3.27 -62.16
C LYS A 376 8.00 3.98 -60.80
N ASP A 377 9.09 4.71 -60.63
CA ASP A 377 9.11 6.12 -60.25
C ASP A 377 8.24 6.53 -59.05
N GLU A 378 8.53 6.01 -57.87
CA GLU A 378 7.95 6.47 -56.60
C GLU A 378 8.93 7.37 -55.83
N THR A 379 9.65 8.25 -56.54
CA THR A 379 10.25 9.40 -55.86
C THR A 379 9.10 10.30 -55.38
N LEU A 380 8.76 10.23 -54.09
CA LEU A 380 7.70 11.04 -53.50
C LEU A 380 7.90 12.51 -53.92
N ALA A 381 6.86 13.10 -54.50
CA ALA A 381 6.88 14.50 -54.87
C ALA A 381 7.32 15.35 -53.64
N PRO A 382 8.12 16.41 -53.83
CA PRO A 382 8.64 17.21 -52.73
C PRO A 382 7.51 17.85 -51.88
N GLU A 383 6.32 18.02 -52.47
CA GLU A 383 5.09 18.44 -51.78
C GLU A 383 4.66 17.43 -50.71
N ASN A 384 4.72 16.13 -51.02
CA ASN A 384 4.33 15.06 -50.10
C ASN A 384 5.24 15.00 -48.86
N VAL A 385 6.50 15.41 -48.98
CA VAL A 385 7.45 15.48 -47.85
C VAL A 385 7.07 16.61 -46.89
N VAL A 386 6.61 17.74 -47.43
CA VAL A 386 6.13 18.88 -46.63
C VAL A 386 4.85 18.51 -45.90
N ASP A 387 3.89 17.88 -46.59
CA ASP A 387 2.63 17.43 -46.01
C ASP A 387 2.85 16.35 -44.95
N GLU A 388 3.74 15.38 -45.21
CA GLU A 388 4.14 14.37 -44.20
C GLU A 388 4.72 15.05 -42.96
N GLY A 389 5.62 16.03 -43.15
CA GLY A 389 6.21 16.80 -42.07
C GLY A 389 5.18 17.51 -41.19
N PHE A 390 4.21 18.22 -41.79
CA PHE A 390 3.12 18.87 -41.05
C PHE A 390 2.20 17.86 -40.36
N GLN A 391 1.92 16.72 -40.99
CA GLN A 391 1.14 15.65 -40.38
C GLN A 391 1.84 15.08 -39.14
N LYS A 392 3.18 14.89 -39.18
CA LYS A 392 3.96 14.46 -38.00
C LYS A 392 3.92 15.49 -36.88
N ILE A 393 4.02 16.78 -37.21
CA ILE A 393 3.94 17.87 -36.23
C ILE A 393 2.54 17.91 -35.59
N ALA A 394 1.48 17.71 -36.37
CA ALA A 394 0.12 17.65 -35.85
C ALA A 394 -0.07 16.45 -34.89
N ALA A 395 0.38 15.25 -35.28
CA ALA A 395 0.35 14.08 -34.41
C ALA A 395 1.15 14.30 -33.12
N TYR A 396 2.30 15.00 -33.19
CA TYR A 396 3.07 15.37 -32.00
C TYR A 396 2.29 16.27 -31.04
N GLN A 397 1.56 17.29 -31.53
CA GLN A 397 0.78 18.17 -30.65
C GLN A 397 -0.28 17.39 -29.86
N ASP A 398 -0.92 16.39 -30.47
CA ASP A 398 -1.84 15.49 -29.77
C ASP A 398 -1.12 14.67 -28.69
N ILE A 399 0.03 14.07 -29.02
CA ILE A 399 0.82 13.26 -28.07
C ILE A 399 1.30 14.12 -26.91
N ARG A 400 1.76 15.34 -27.19
CA ARG A 400 2.21 16.32 -26.20
C ARG A 400 1.08 16.70 -25.25
N ALA A 401 -0.12 16.97 -25.76
CA ALA A 401 -1.28 17.27 -24.93
C ALA A 401 -1.62 16.09 -23.99
N MET A 402 -1.59 14.86 -24.50
CA MET A 402 -1.79 13.65 -23.68
C MET A 402 -0.70 13.50 -22.61
N ALA A 403 0.56 13.73 -22.98
CA ALA A 403 1.71 13.62 -22.08
C ALA A 403 1.62 14.60 -20.91
N MET A 404 1.34 15.88 -21.21
CA MET A 404 1.24 16.94 -20.19
C MET A 404 0.04 16.71 -19.26
N TYR A 405 -1.12 16.36 -19.82
CA TYR A 405 -2.30 16.04 -19.03
C TYR A 405 -2.08 14.81 -18.12
N GLY A 406 -1.47 13.76 -18.66
CA GLY A 406 -1.09 12.57 -17.89
C GLY A 406 -0.12 12.90 -16.75
N ARG A 407 0.87 13.75 -17.01
CA ARG A 407 1.83 14.23 -16.01
C ARG A 407 1.15 15.00 -14.88
N GLU A 408 0.22 15.91 -15.18
CA GLU A 408 -0.50 16.69 -14.17
C GLU A 408 -1.35 15.80 -13.25
N ILE A 409 -2.07 14.82 -13.82
CA ILE A 409 -2.83 13.83 -13.04
C ILE A 409 -1.89 13.04 -12.13
N VAL A 410 -0.78 12.57 -12.69
CA VAL A 410 0.24 11.82 -11.96
C VAL A 410 0.79 12.64 -10.78
N LEU A 411 1.20 13.88 -11.02
CA LEU A 411 1.73 14.77 -9.97
C LEU A 411 0.68 15.09 -8.91
N SER A 412 -0.58 15.28 -9.31
CA SER A 412 -1.69 15.47 -8.38
C SER A 412 -1.90 14.24 -7.49
N LEU A 413 -1.89 13.03 -8.08
CA LEU A 413 -1.98 11.78 -7.33
C LEU A 413 -0.79 11.60 -6.39
N VAL A 414 0.43 11.80 -6.87
CA VAL A 414 1.65 11.71 -6.04
C VAL A 414 1.54 12.71 -4.89
N GLY A 415 1.12 13.95 -5.15
CA GLY A 415 0.88 14.97 -4.14
C GLY A 415 -0.19 14.55 -3.11
N ALA A 416 -1.30 13.95 -3.55
CA ALA A 416 -2.35 13.47 -2.66
C ALA A 416 -1.89 12.28 -1.80
N VAL A 417 -1.20 11.32 -2.40
CA VAL A 417 -0.68 10.14 -1.70
C VAL A 417 0.37 10.56 -0.68
N THR A 418 1.33 11.40 -1.08
CA THR A 418 2.40 11.88 -0.19
C THR A 418 1.90 12.85 0.88
N GLY A 419 0.89 13.67 0.57
CA GLY A 419 0.31 14.65 1.50
C GLY A 419 -0.70 14.07 2.50
N PHE A 420 -1.47 13.05 2.13
CA PHE A 420 -2.57 12.53 2.97
C PHE A 420 -2.37 11.08 3.42
N ILE A 421 -2.00 10.17 2.51
CA ILE A 421 -1.99 8.73 2.79
C ILE A 421 -0.71 8.33 3.53
N LEU A 422 0.43 8.76 2.98
CA LEU A 422 1.76 8.43 3.47
C LEU A 422 1.95 8.83 4.96
N PRO A 423 1.56 10.04 5.41
CA PRO A 423 1.71 10.43 6.80
C PRO A 423 0.86 9.58 7.76
N VAL A 424 -0.35 9.19 7.36
CA VAL A 424 -1.24 8.33 8.17
C VAL A 424 -0.63 6.94 8.34
N LEU A 425 -0.09 6.38 7.25
CA LEU A 425 0.61 5.08 7.31
C LEU A 425 1.85 5.16 8.20
N TYR A 426 2.68 6.19 8.07
CA TYR A 426 3.84 6.37 8.93
C TYR A 426 3.47 6.56 10.41
N ALA A 427 2.41 7.31 10.70
CA ALA A 427 1.91 7.47 12.07
C ALA A 427 1.46 6.11 12.66
N TRP A 428 0.76 5.30 11.87
CA TRP A 428 0.34 3.96 12.29
C TRP A 428 1.54 3.01 12.48
N LEU A 429 2.55 3.08 11.61
CA LEU A 429 3.79 2.34 11.78
C LEU A 429 4.51 2.73 13.07
N GLY A 430 4.62 4.03 13.34
CA GLY A 430 5.22 4.58 14.56
C GLY A 430 4.49 4.15 15.82
N ALA A 431 3.16 4.20 15.82
CA ALA A 431 2.34 3.69 16.94
C ALA A 431 2.55 2.19 17.17
N SER A 432 2.63 1.40 16.10
CA SER A 432 2.90 -0.04 16.19
C SER A 432 4.29 -0.31 16.76
N ALA A 433 5.31 0.45 16.33
CA ALA A 433 6.66 0.35 16.86
C ALA A 433 6.72 0.71 18.36
N ALA A 434 6.04 1.78 18.79
CA ALA A 434 5.98 2.20 20.19
C ALA A 434 5.33 1.12 21.07
N ILE A 435 4.21 0.52 20.62
CA ILE A 435 3.54 -0.57 21.34
C ILE A 435 4.45 -1.80 21.45
N LEU A 436 5.10 -2.21 20.36
CA LEU A 436 6.02 -3.35 20.36
C LEU A 436 7.22 -3.10 21.30
N ARG A 437 7.73 -1.87 21.36
CA ARG A 437 8.80 -1.48 22.29
C ARG A 437 8.34 -1.52 23.74
N LYS A 438 7.15 -0.99 24.05
CA LYS A 438 6.58 -1.04 25.40
C LYS A 438 6.43 -2.49 25.87
N ILE A 439 5.88 -3.36 25.02
CA ILE A 439 5.75 -4.79 25.32
C ILE A 439 7.13 -5.42 25.56
N ARG A 440 8.16 -5.05 24.78
CA ARG A 440 9.53 -5.55 24.97
C ARG A 440 10.08 -5.15 26.34
N ILE A 441 10.01 -3.88 26.72
CA ILE A 441 10.51 -3.37 28.01
C ILE A 441 9.79 -4.07 29.17
N GLU A 442 8.46 -4.20 29.09
CA GLU A 442 7.65 -4.91 30.09
C GLU A 442 8.00 -6.41 30.16
N THR A 443 8.40 -7.02 29.03
CA THR A 443 8.82 -8.43 28.99
C THR A 443 10.24 -8.62 29.52
N GLU A 444 11.17 -7.71 29.24
CA GLU A 444 12.56 -7.77 29.72
C GLU A 444 12.66 -7.55 31.23
N THR A 445 11.79 -6.69 31.79
CA THR A 445 11.70 -6.44 33.24
C THR A 445 10.94 -7.54 33.99
N SER A 446 10.13 -8.33 33.30
CA SER A 446 9.42 -9.48 33.85
C SER A 446 10.23 -10.77 33.64
N THR A 447 11.36 -10.86 34.33
CA THR A 447 12.23 -12.04 34.36
C THR A 447 11.50 -13.26 34.93
N PHE A 448 11.89 -14.46 34.46
CA PHE A 448 11.46 -15.82 34.86
C PHE A 448 10.44 -16.55 33.96
N HIS A 449 10.86 -16.88 32.73
CA HIS A 449 10.72 -18.23 32.14
C HIS A 449 11.52 -18.34 30.82
N PRO A 450 12.17 -19.49 30.52
CA PRO A 450 12.99 -19.70 29.32
C PRO A 450 12.20 -19.60 27.99
N GLU A 451 10.87 -19.70 28.00
CA GLU A 451 10.05 -19.51 26.80
C GLU A 451 9.90 -18.02 26.37
N TYR A 452 10.16 -17.06 27.27
CA TYR A 452 10.06 -15.63 26.97
C TYR A 452 11.11 -15.12 25.98
N SER A 453 12.28 -15.78 25.91
CA SER A 453 13.39 -15.41 25.01
C SER A 453 12.96 -15.40 23.53
N LYS A 454 12.08 -16.32 23.11
CA LYS A 454 11.66 -16.41 21.70
C LYS A 454 10.71 -15.29 21.29
N VAL A 455 9.86 -14.81 22.21
CA VAL A 455 8.87 -13.75 21.93
C VAL A 455 9.54 -12.39 21.97
N ALA A 456 10.38 -12.13 22.97
CA ALA A 456 11.16 -10.90 23.07
C ALA A 456 12.09 -10.72 21.86
N ASN A 457 12.81 -11.77 21.44
CA ASN A 457 13.67 -11.72 20.25
C ASN A 457 12.89 -11.45 18.97
N ARG A 458 11.68 -12.01 18.80
CA ARG A 458 10.85 -11.72 17.61
C ARG A 458 10.34 -10.29 17.56
N ALA A 459 9.94 -9.74 18.71
CA ALA A 459 9.54 -8.34 18.80
C ALA A 459 10.73 -7.41 18.50
N HIS A 460 11.92 -7.71 19.03
CA HIS A 460 13.15 -6.97 18.75
C HIS A 460 13.51 -6.96 17.27
N ILE A 461 13.50 -8.13 16.61
CA ILE A 461 13.78 -8.23 15.16
C ILE A 461 12.77 -7.41 14.35
N THR A 462 11.48 -7.51 14.66
CA THR A 462 10.44 -6.76 13.94
C THR A 462 10.64 -5.25 14.11
N CYS A 463 10.95 -4.81 15.33
CA CYS A 463 11.21 -3.40 15.65
C CYS A 463 12.44 -2.87 14.91
N ALA A 464 13.54 -3.65 14.89
CA ALA A 464 14.76 -3.31 14.16
C ALA A 464 14.52 -3.20 12.65
N VAL A 465 13.71 -4.08 12.05
CA VAL A 465 13.33 -3.99 10.63
C VAL A 465 12.54 -2.71 10.33
N ILE A 466 11.56 -2.37 11.16
CA ILE A 466 10.76 -1.15 11.01
C ILE A 466 11.65 0.09 11.08
N VAL A 467 12.56 0.13 12.06
CA VAL A 467 13.51 1.25 12.24
C VAL A 467 14.47 1.36 11.06
N GLY A 468 15.04 0.24 10.59
CA GLY A 468 15.94 0.22 9.44
C GLY A 468 15.25 0.74 8.17
N ILE A 469 13.99 0.36 7.95
CA ILE A 469 13.19 0.84 6.81
C ILE A 469 12.85 2.32 6.94
N ALA A 470 12.47 2.78 8.15
CA ALA A 470 12.23 4.20 8.40
C ALA A 470 13.48 5.04 8.10
N ILE A 471 14.66 4.63 8.58
CA ILE A 471 15.92 5.35 8.32
C ILE A 471 16.28 5.36 6.83
N GLY A 472 16.04 4.26 6.12
CA GLY A 472 16.22 4.18 4.67
C GLY A 472 15.33 5.17 3.92
N LEU A 473 14.09 5.36 4.37
CA LEU A 473 13.12 6.29 3.78
C LEU A 473 13.42 7.76 4.12
N PHE A 474 14.09 8.03 5.23
CA PHE A 474 14.54 9.37 5.64
C PHE A 474 16.02 9.64 5.35
N SER A 475 16.61 8.98 4.34
CA SER A 475 18.05 9.12 4.05
C SER A 475 18.49 10.56 3.83
N ASP A 476 17.63 11.39 3.24
CA ASP A 476 17.95 12.80 2.94
C ASP A 476 17.92 13.67 4.20
N LEU A 477 17.07 13.34 5.17
CA LEU A 477 17.06 13.98 6.49
C LEU A 477 18.35 13.64 7.27
N VAL A 478 18.88 12.44 7.06
CA VAL A 478 20.15 11.98 7.65
C VAL A 478 21.36 12.58 6.93
N GLN A 479 21.29 12.80 5.61
CA GLN A 479 22.36 13.45 4.82
C GLN A 479 22.60 14.92 5.19
N GLY A 480 21.63 15.59 5.83
CA GLY A 480 21.85 16.89 6.48
C GLY A 480 22.97 16.87 7.53
N GLY A 481 23.32 15.69 8.07
CA GLY A 481 24.53 15.43 8.84
C GLY A 481 25.62 14.84 7.94
N LYS A 482 26.49 15.69 7.39
CA LYS A 482 27.48 15.41 6.30
C LYS A 482 28.44 14.22 6.45
N ASN A 483 28.40 13.38 7.48
CA ASN A 483 29.47 12.39 7.76
C ASN A 483 29.00 10.95 8.04
N ILE A 484 27.72 10.61 7.96
CA ILE A 484 27.27 9.24 8.29
C ILE A 484 26.39 8.67 7.19
N SER A 485 26.82 7.54 6.63
CA SER A 485 26.04 6.78 5.63
C SER A 485 24.69 6.38 6.24
N PRO A 486 23.55 6.64 5.55
CA PRO A 486 22.23 6.18 5.99
C PRO A 486 22.18 4.67 6.27
N LEU A 487 22.97 3.87 5.53
CA LEU A 487 23.12 2.44 5.74
C LEU A 487 23.85 2.11 7.05
N ALA A 488 24.83 2.94 7.44
CA ALA A 488 25.51 2.83 8.73
C ALA A 488 24.57 3.24 9.89
N VAL A 489 23.73 4.26 9.71
CA VAL A 489 22.71 4.64 10.71
C VAL A 489 21.66 3.54 10.87
N ALA A 490 21.18 2.96 9.77
CA ALA A 490 20.25 1.82 9.81
C ALA A 490 20.86 0.59 10.50
N PHE A 491 22.14 0.31 10.24
CA PHE A 491 22.88 -0.76 10.91
C PHE A 491 23.00 -0.51 12.41
N ILE A 492 23.41 0.70 12.83
CA ILE A 492 23.53 1.09 14.24
C ILE A 492 22.17 1.03 14.93
N ALA A 493 21.10 1.47 14.27
CA ALA A 493 19.76 1.44 14.81
C ALA A 493 19.17 0.03 14.89
N GLY A 494 19.58 -0.90 14.01
CA GLY A 494 19.25 -2.32 14.13
C GLY A 494 20.02 -3.03 15.24
N TYR A 495 21.30 -2.69 15.42
CA TYR A 495 22.18 -3.27 16.44
C TYR A 495 21.90 -2.75 17.85
N ALA A 496 21.66 -1.44 17.98
CA ALA A 496 21.41 -0.74 19.23
C ALA A 496 20.04 -0.03 19.20
N SER A 497 18.99 -0.80 18.87
CA SER A 497 17.62 -0.29 18.73
C SER A 497 17.16 0.52 19.95
N ASP A 498 17.52 0.09 21.16
CA ASP A 498 17.21 0.80 22.41
C ASP A 498 17.82 2.20 22.48
N LYS A 499 19.06 2.38 22.01
CA LYS A 499 19.74 3.68 22.01
C LYS A 499 19.18 4.60 20.93
N PHE A 500 18.83 4.04 19.77
CA PHE A 500 18.17 4.79 18.71
C PHE A 500 16.79 5.28 19.17
N PHE A 501 16.00 4.41 19.80
CA PHE A 501 14.72 4.84 20.31
C PHE A 501 14.82 5.84 21.46
N TYR A 502 15.84 5.75 22.33
CA TYR A 502 16.11 6.80 23.32
C TYR A 502 16.42 8.16 22.66
N PHE A 503 17.13 8.16 21.53
CA PHE A 503 17.33 9.36 20.72
C PHE A 503 16.00 9.89 20.15
N VAL A 504 15.14 9.01 19.62
CA VAL A 504 13.79 9.38 19.14
C VAL A 504 12.94 9.96 20.27
N ASP A 505 12.91 9.33 21.44
CA ASP A 505 12.16 9.82 22.61
C ASP A 505 12.63 11.24 22.99
N ARG A 506 13.95 11.46 23.05
CA ARG A 506 14.52 12.79 23.34
C ARG A 506 14.17 13.82 22.27
N LEU A 507 14.11 13.42 21.00
CA LEU A 507 13.66 14.29 19.91
C LEU A 507 12.17 14.64 20.06
N VAL A 508 11.34 13.65 20.40
CA VAL A 508 9.91 13.84 20.68
C VAL A 508 9.71 14.76 21.86
N ASP A 509 10.47 14.60 22.95
CA ASP A 509 10.39 15.46 24.14
C ASP A 509 10.78 16.92 23.85
N VAL A 510 11.72 17.13 22.92
CA VAL A 510 12.14 18.47 22.49
C VAL A 510 11.09 19.13 21.58
N ILE A 511 10.47 18.35 20.67
CA ILE A 511 9.48 18.86 19.72
C ILE A 511 8.10 19.02 20.38
N PHE A 512 7.75 18.12 21.28
CA PHE A 512 6.48 18.05 22.00
C PHE A 512 6.73 18.01 23.52
N PRO A 513 7.21 19.11 24.13
CA PRO A 513 7.44 19.14 25.57
C PRO A 513 6.14 18.81 26.30
N ALA A 514 6.17 17.75 27.10
CA ALA A 514 5.02 17.35 27.90
C ALA A 514 4.59 18.56 28.76
N ARG A 515 3.33 19.00 28.59
CA ARG A 515 2.73 19.98 29.49
C ARG A 515 2.89 19.45 30.90
N ALA A 516 3.67 20.14 31.72
CA ALA A 516 3.86 19.81 33.12
C ALA A 516 2.47 19.61 33.74
N GLN A 517 2.16 18.38 34.13
CA GLN A 517 0.99 18.11 34.92
C GLN A 517 1.20 18.87 36.23
N VAL A 518 0.48 19.98 36.39
CA VAL A 518 0.38 20.68 37.67
C VAL A 518 -0.31 19.69 38.60
N LYS A 519 0.50 18.94 39.34
CA LYS A 519 0.08 18.20 40.52
C LYS A 519 -0.58 19.23 41.44
N PRO A 520 -1.88 19.14 41.75
CA PRO A 520 -2.49 20.09 42.67
C PRO A 520 -1.80 19.94 44.01
N GLU A 521 -1.01 20.96 44.37
CA GLU A 521 -0.50 21.11 45.73
C GLU A 521 -1.70 21.11 46.67
N THR A 522 -1.79 20.06 47.46
CA THR A 522 -2.67 20.02 48.62
C THR A 522 -2.22 21.16 49.54
N PRO A 523 -3.08 22.10 49.92
CA PRO A 523 -2.68 23.21 50.79
C PRO A 523 -2.15 22.66 52.11
N GLN A 524 -0.85 22.86 52.37
CA GLN A 524 -0.29 22.69 53.70
C GLN A 524 -0.98 23.69 54.62
N VAL A 525 -1.83 23.18 55.50
CA VAL A 525 -2.39 23.94 56.63
C VAL A 525 -1.23 24.32 57.53
N ALA A 526 -0.87 25.60 57.50
CA ALA A 526 0.10 26.21 58.40
C ALA A 526 -0.40 26.09 59.85
N ALA A 527 0.41 25.46 60.70
CA ALA A 527 0.26 25.54 62.14
C ALA A 527 0.65 26.95 62.61
N PRO A 528 -0.15 27.62 63.46
CA PRO A 528 0.23 28.88 64.06
C PRO A 528 1.14 28.62 65.28
N ALA A 529 2.32 29.23 65.25
CA ALA A 529 3.19 29.35 66.41
C ALA A 529 2.92 30.68 67.14
N ALA A 530 2.92 30.57 68.48
CA ALA A 530 3.17 31.60 69.49
C ALA A 530 2.02 32.53 69.91
N ALA A 531 1.51 32.29 71.12
CA ALA A 531 1.31 33.33 72.13
C ALA A 531 1.48 32.71 73.52
N GLY A 532 2.38 33.29 74.31
CA GLY A 532 2.81 32.75 75.60
C GLY A 532 1.81 32.96 76.74
N ALA A 533 1.96 32.12 77.77
CA ALA A 533 1.57 32.45 79.14
C ALA A 533 2.42 31.59 80.08
N ALA A 534 3.45 32.20 80.65
CA ALA A 534 4.15 31.72 81.83
C ALA A 534 3.46 32.28 83.08
N ALA A 535 3.02 31.41 83.98
CA ALA A 535 2.89 31.58 85.45
C ALA A 535 1.99 30.44 85.97
N ALA A 536 2.56 29.35 86.48
CA ALA A 536 2.95 29.15 87.88
C ALA A 536 1.80 28.55 88.72
N VAL A 537 2.10 27.42 89.40
CA VAL A 537 1.96 27.20 90.85
C VAL A 537 1.69 25.72 91.22
N ARG A 538 2.62 25.20 92.04
CA ARG A 538 2.53 24.17 93.11
C ARG A 538 2.39 22.67 92.81
N ALA A 539 3.43 21.96 93.28
CA ALA A 539 3.47 20.99 94.40
C ALA A 539 4.44 19.86 94.00
N ARG A 540 5.35 19.32 94.80
CA ARG A 540 5.43 19.06 96.24
C ARG A 540 6.89 18.63 96.54
N PRO A 541 7.37 18.68 97.80
CA PRO A 541 8.72 18.26 98.15
C PRO A 541 8.78 16.77 98.51
N GLU A 542 9.99 16.21 98.52
CA GLU A 542 10.59 15.38 99.59
C GLU A 542 11.71 14.48 99.02
N GLY A 543 12.86 14.48 99.70
CA GLY A 543 14.00 13.60 99.43
C GLY A 543 15.33 14.34 99.31
#